data_AF-A0A550H933-F1
#
_entry.id   AF-A0A550H933-F1
#
_cell.length_a   1.000
_cell.length_b   1.000
_cell.length_c   1.000
_cell.angle_alpha   90.00
_cell.angle_beta   90.00
_cell.angle_gamma   90.00
#
_symmetry.space_group_name_H-M   'P 1'
#
loop_
_entity.id
_entity.type
_entity.pdbx_description
1 polymer ?
#
loop_
_entity_poly.entity_id
_entity_poly.type
_entity_poly.pdbx_seq_one_letter_code
_entity_poly.pdbx_strand_id
1 'polypeptide(L)'
;MSFVCRVCGKCCRDLVFKDNGLLRGLTLLPEEVQFFPEEQVQPYFGVGKRPYDPKFQILAYQLTTAECPNLMEDKCTNYEKRPSSCKQYPFSLDPDQEEDALLGIDMNCPAAVEMVNNSDGR
;
A
#
# COMPACT_ATOMS: atom_id res chain seq x y z
N MET A 1 -4.46 22.60 12.07
CA MET A 1 -5.41 21.86 11.23
C MET A 1 -5.21 20.38 11.49
N SER A 2 -6.19 19.70 12.09
CA SER A 2 -6.15 18.26 12.30
C SER A 2 -6.60 17.55 11.02
N PHE A 3 -5.81 16.58 10.53
CA PHE A 3 -6.24 15.70 9.45
C PHE A 3 -7.49 14.91 9.91
N VAL A 4 -8.61 15.04 9.19
CA VAL A 4 -9.81 14.24 9.42
C VAL A 4 -9.85 13.16 8.35
N CYS A 5 -9.49 11.93 8.74
CA CYS A 5 -9.62 10.76 7.88
C CYS A 5 -11.09 10.60 7.48
N ARG A 6 -11.43 10.77 6.20
CA ARG A 6 -12.81 10.62 5.69
C ARG A 6 -13.19 9.17 5.40
N VAL A 7 -12.53 8.20 6.06
CA VAL A 7 -12.79 6.77 5.87
C VAL A 7 -12.67 6.35 4.39
N CYS A 8 -11.62 6.82 3.72
CA CYS A 8 -11.19 6.18 2.49
C CYS A 8 -10.43 4.88 2.87
N GLY A 9 -11.18 3.96 3.51
CA GLY A 9 -10.69 2.92 4.41
C GLY A 9 -10.46 1.54 3.79
N LYS A 10 -10.48 1.43 2.45
CA LYS A 10 -10.07 0.19 1.79
C LYS A 10 -8.57 -0.08 1.95
N CYS A 11 -7.74 0.93 2.17
CA CYS A 11 -6.28 0.75 2.24
C CYS A 11 -5.78 -0.02 3.47
N CYS A 12 -6.63 -0.32 4.46
CA CYS A 12 -6.28 -1.07 5.68
C CYS A 12 -7.10 -2.35 5.84
N ARG A 13 -7.93 -2.68 4.84
CA ARG A 13 -8.76 -3.89 4.76
C ARG A 13 -8.46 -4.56 3.43
N ASP A 14 -8.75 -5.85 3.30
CA ASP A 14 -8.52 -6.61 2.06
C ASP A 14 -7.09 -6.43 1.49
N LEU A 15 -6.10 -6.32 2.37
CA LEU A 15 -4.68 -6.10 2.03
C LEU A 15 -4.06 -7.27 1.26
N VAL A 16 -4.72 -8.42 1.25
CA VAL A 16 -4.31 -9.61 0.53
C VAL A 16 -5.22 -9.75 -0.68
N PHE A 17 -4.64 -9.61 -1.87
CA PHE A 17 -5.35 -9.68 -3.14
C PHE A 17 -4.68 -10.66 -4.09
N LYS A 18 -5.44 -11.15 -5.07
CA LYS A 18 -4.90 -11.98 -6.15
C LYS A 18 -4.48 -11.09 -7.31
N ASP A 19 -3.22 -11.22 -7.71
CA ASP A 19 -2.64 -10.53 -8.85
C ASP A 19 -1.91 -11.56 -9.71
N ASN A 20 -2.33 -11.71 -10.97
CA ASN A 20 -1.79 -12.69 -11.92
C ASN A 20 -1.72 -14.12 -11.36
N GLY A 21 -2.72 -14.53 -10.58
CA GLY A 21 -2.80 -15.86 -9.95
C GLY A 21 -1.94 -16.03 -8.68
N LEU A 22 -1.18 -15.01 -8.29
CA LEU A 22 -0.40 -14.98 -7.06
C LEU A 22 -1.16 -14.22 -5.97
N LEU A 23 -1.13 -14.72 -4.74
CA LEU A 23 -1.58 -13.95 -3.59
C LEU A 23 -0.49 -12.95 -3.21
N ARG A 24 -0.84 -11.67 -3.19
CA ARG A 24 0.03 -10.56 -2.82
C ARG A 24 -0.57 -9.81 -1.65
N GLY A 25 0.29 -9.46 -0.70
CA GLY A 25 -0.03 -8.60 0.42
C GLY A 25 0.28 -7.12 0.17
N LEU A 26 0.03 -6.30 1.17
CA LEU A 26 0.52 -4.92 1.21
C LEU A 26 2.06 -4.93 1.22
N THR A 27 2.67 -4.31 0.23
CA THR A 27 4.14 -4.15 0.15
C THR A 27 4.65 -3.24 1.28
N LEU A 28 5.76 -3.65 1.90
CA LEU A 28 6.48 -2.92 2.93
C LEU A 28 7.93 -2.72 2.52
N LEU A 29 8.47 -1.53 2.77
CA LEU A 29 9.91 -1.27 2.70
C LEU A 29 10.63 -1.89 3.92
N PRO A 30 11.93 -2.22 3.82
CA PRO A 30 12.68 -2.83 4.92
C PRO A 30 12.58 -2.07 6.25
N GLU A 31 12.59 -0.74 6.20
CA GLU A 31 12.46 0.14 7.36
C GLU A 31 11.03 0.18 7.94
N GLU A 32 10.02 -0.26 7.20
CA GLU A 32 8.61 -0.25 7.62
C GLU A 32 8.20 -1.54 8.34
N VAL A 33 8.98 -2.61 8.19
CA VAL A 33 8.72 -3.93 8.81
C VAL A 33 8.55 -3.83 10.33
N GLN A 34 9.31 -2.96 10.98
CA GLN A 34 9.27 -2.76 12.44
C GLN A 34 7.92 -2.25 12.98
N PHE A 35 7.00 -1.79 12.11
CA PHE A 35 5.68 -1.30 12.52
C PHE A 35 4.60 -2.39 12.55
N PHE A 36 4.97 -3.64 12.29
CA PHE A 36 4.07 -4.77 12.19
C PHE A 36 4.59 -5.99 12.98
N PRO A 37 3.71 -6.91 13.40
CA PRO A 37 4.13 -8.16 14.02
C PRO A 37 4.98 -9.00 13.07
N GLU A 38 6.08 -9.55 13.56
CA GLU A 38 7.03 -10.33 12.74
C GLU A 38 6.36 -11.54 12.09
N GLU A 39 5.43 -12.20 12.79
CA GLU A 39 4.68 -13.34 12.26
C GLU A 39 3.78 -13.00 11.06
N GLN A 40 3.50 -11.72 10.81
CA GLN A 40 2.64 -11.26 9.73
C GLN A 40 3.42 -10.69 8.54
N VAL A 41 4.74 -10.54 8.66
CA VAL A 41 5.60 -9.98 7.62
C VAL A 41 6.41 -11.08 6.95
N GLN A 42 6.40 -11.11 5.63
CA GLN A 42 7.22 -12.03 4.85
C GLN A 42 8.01 -11.34 3.74
N PRO A 43 9.20 -11.85 3.37
CA PRO A 43 9.89 -11.38 2.17
C PRO A 43 9.00 -11.50 0.93
N TYR A 44 9.01 -10.49 0.08
CA TYR A 44 8.18 -10.42 -1.13
C TYR A 44 9.02 -10.27 -2.40
N PHE A 45 9.97 -9.34 -2.38
CA PHE A 45 10.79 -9.04 -3.54
C PHE A 45 12.26 -8.94 -3.13
N GLY A 46 13.14 -9.51 -3.95
CA GLY A 46 14.57 -9.49 -3.72
C GLY A 46 15.35 -9.67 -5.02
N VAL A 47 16.62 -9.29 -4.98
CA VAL A 47 17.57 -9.41 -6.08
C VAL A 47 18.68 -10.38 -5.70
N GLY A 48 19.15 -11.16 -6.68
CA GLY A 48 20.18 -12.18 -6.48
C GLY A 48 19.76 -13.53 -7.01
N LYS A 49 20.74 -14.44 -7.21
CA LYS A 49 20.48 -15.73 -7.86
C LYS A 49 19.78 -16.74 -6.95
N ARG A 50 20.14 -16.77 -5.66
CA ARG A 50 19.65 -17.74 -4.68
C ARG A 50 19.65 -17.14 -3.27
N PRO A 51 18.73 -17.52 -2.37
CA PRO A 51 18.66 -16.98 -1.01
C PRO A 51 19.95 -17.12 -0.18
N TYR A 52 20.78 -18.12 -0.48
CA TYR A 52 22.05 -18.39 0.22
C TYR A 52 23.27 -17.69 -0.40
N ASP A 53 23.08 -16.96 -1.50
CA ASP A 53 24.15 -16.17 -2.13
C ASP A 53 24.40 -14.91 -1.28
N PRO A 54 25.65 -14.57 -0.93
CA PRO A 54 25.97 -13.32 -0.22
C PRO A 54 25.47 -12.05 -0.95
N LYS A 55 25.22 -12.14 -2.26
CA LYS A 55 24.67 -11.04 -3.07
C LYS A 55 23.15 -11.01 -3.10
N PHE A 56 22.47 -11.95 -2.44
CA PHE A 56 21.02 -11.95 -2.34
C PHE A 56 20.56 -10.91 -1.33
N GLN A 57 19.66 -10.04 -1.75
CA GLN A 57 19.13 -8.96 -0.93
C GLN A 57 17.62 -8.90 -1.08
N ILE A 58 16.92 -8.89 0.05
CA ILE A 58 15.48 -8.60 0.10
C ILE A 58 15.32 -7.08 -0.02
N LEU A 59 14.53 -6.64 -0.99
CA LEU A 59 14.24 -5.23 -1.25
C LEU A 59 12.86 -4.82 -0.76
N ALA A 60 11.92 -5.75 -0.67
CA ALA A 60 10.60 -5.48 -0.13
C ALA A 60 10.02 -6.70 0.59
N TYR A 61 9.17 -6.41 1.56
CA TYR A 61 8.39 -7.37 2.33
C TYR A 61 6.91 -7.19 2.00
N GLN A 62 6.07 -8.09 2.49
CA GLN A 62 4.63 -7.99 2.38
C GLN A 62 3.95 -8.39 3.68
N LEU A 63 2.79 -7.80 3.95
CA LEU A 63 1.86 -8.29 4.97
C LEU A 63 1.09 -9.51 4.49
N THR A 64 0.95 -10.50 5.36
CA THR A 64 0.21 -11.74 5.06
C THR A 64 -1.23 -11.72 5.56
N THR A 65 -1.63 -10.65 6.25
CA THR A 65 -2.98 -10.48 6.80
C THR A 65 -3.84 -9.60 5.90
N ALA A 66 -5.12 -9.97 5.76
CA ALA A 66 -6.08 -9.15 5.00
C ALA A 66 -6.46 -7.88 5.75
N GLU A 67 -6.48 -7.90 7.09
CA GLU A 67 -6.73 -6.72 7.92
C GLU A 67 -5.43 -6.17 8.49
N CYS A 68 -5.29 -4.84 8.47
CA CYS A 68 -4.15 -4.15 9.03
C CYS A 68 -4.14 -4.25 10.57
N PRO A 69 -3.04 -4.67 11.20
CA PRO A 69 -2.93 -4.74 12.67
C PRO A 69 -3.05 -3.38 13.36
N ASN A 70 -2.76 -2.31 12.61
CA ASN A 70 -2.85 -0.93 13.09
C ASN A 70 -4.24 -0.32 12.84
N LEU A 71 -5.23 -1.08 12.36
CA LEU A 71 -6.60 -0.62 12.18
C LEU A 71 -7.42 -0.88 13.46
N MET A 72 -7.87 0.18 14.12
CA MET A 72 -8.75 0.11 15.29
C MET A 72 -9.88 1.14 15.14
N GLU A 73 -11.14 0.71 15.29
CA GLU A 73 -12.32 1.58 15.17
C GLU A 73 -12.30 2.44 13.87
N ASP A 74 -11.97 1.82 12.73
CA ASP A 74 -11.84 2.47 11.43
C ASP A 74 -10.76 3.56 11.33
N LYS A 75 -9.80 3.56 12.26
CA LYS A 75 -8.68 4.50 12.29
C LYS A 75 -7.35 3.77 12.34
N CYS A 76 -6.38 4.30 11.60
CA CYS A 76 -5.00 3.86 11.71
C CYS A 76 -4.40 4.41 13.01
N THR A 77 -4.04 3.53 13.95
CA THR A 77 -3.41 3.90 15.22
C THR A 77 -2.00 4.46 15.05
N ASN A 78 -1.37 4.16 13.92
CA ASN A 78 -0.01 4.60 13.58
C ASN A 78 0.01 5.43 12.28
N TYR A 79 -0.88 6.42 12.18
CA TYR A 79 -1.10 7.18 10.96
C TYR A 79 0.18 7.84 10.39
N GLU A 80 1.00 8.46 11.25
CA GLU A 80 2.22 9.15 10.81
C GLU A 80 3.30 8.20 10.28
N LYS A 81 3.37 6.97 10.81
CA LYS A 81 4.33 5.96 10.40
C LYS A 81 3.72 4.87 9.52
N ARG A 82 2.55 5.14 8.91
CA ARG A 82 1.94 4.21 7.97
C ARG A 82 2.88 3.94 6.78
N PRO A 83 2.84 2.73 6.19
CA PRO A 83 3.67 2.38 5.05
C PRO A 83 3.52 3.33 3.87
N SER A 84 4.54 3.38 3.03
CA SER A 84 4.59 4.18 1.81
C SER A 84 3.44 3.81 0.87
N SER A 85 3.11 2.52 0.75
CA SER A 85 1.93 2.05 0.00
C SER A 85 0.61 2.62 0.56
N CYS A 86 0.48 2.75 1.88
CA CYS A 86 -0.69 3.38 2.50
C CYS A 86 -0.70 4.91 2.35
N LYS A 87 0.47 5.56 2.26
CA LYS A 87 0.60 7.00 2.01
C LYS A 87 0.24 7.36 0.56
N GLN A 88 0.54 6.45 -0.37
CA GLN A 88 0.29 6.65 -1.79
C GLN A 88 -1.22 6.62 -2.11
N TYR A 89 -2.00 5.82 -1.38
CA TYR A 89 -3.45 5.80 -1.53
C TYR A 89 -4.05 7.21 -1.36
N PRO A 90 -4.97 7.64 -2.27
CA PRO A 90 -5.73 6.85 -3.24
C PRO A 90 -5.12 6.76 -4.64
N PHE A 91 -3.84 7.10 -4.81
CA PHE A 91 -3.19 7.15 -6.11
C PHE A 91 -2.51 5.82 -6.46
N SER A 92 -2.66 5.36 -7.70
CA SER A 92 -1.87 4.30 -8.31
C SER A 92 -1.04 4.86 -9.45
N LEU A 93 0.17 4.33 -9.63
CA LEU A 93 0.97 4.60 -10.82
C LEU A 93 0.85 3.37 -11.70
N ASP A 94 0.12 3.49 -12.80
CA ASP A 94 0.10 2.45 -13.82
C ASP A 94 1.16 2.82 -14.88
N PRO A 95 2.23 2.03 -15.02
CA PRO A 95 3.18 2.21 -16.10
C PRO A 95 2.49 1.76 -17.38
N ASP A 96 2.02 2.72 -18.18
CA ASP A 96 1.59 2.42 -19.53
C ASP A 96 2.83 2.12 -20.41
N GLN A 97 2.70 1.20 -21.36
CA GLN A 97 3.86 0.72 -22.13
C GLN A 97 4.31 1.69 -23.22
N GLU A 98 3.54 2.75 -23.50
CA GLU A 98 3.79 3.64 -24.64
C GLU A 98 3.79 5.16 -24.32
N GLU A 99 3.22 5.62 -23.20
CA GLU A 99 3.21 7.04 -22.81
C GLU A 99 3.41 7.24 -21.29
N ASP A 100 3.77 8.47 -20.91
CA ASP A 100 4.06 8.91 -19.53
C ASP A 100 3.16 8.26 -18.47
N ALA A 101 3.75 7.87 -17.32
CA ALA A 101 3.07 7.14 -16.25
C ALA A 101 1.68 7.72 -15.92
N LEU A 102 0.63 6.90 -16.12
CA LEU A 102 -0.73 7.31 -15.82
C LEU A 102 -0.97 7.23 -14.30
N LEU A 103 -1.42 8.35 -13.74
CA LEU A 103 -1.86 8.40 -12.34
C LEU A 103 -3.30 7.92 -12.26
N GLY A 104 -3.48 6.67 -11.82
CA GLY A 104 -4.78 6.14 -11.45
C GLY A 104 -5.25 6.70 -10.11
N ILE A 105 -6.56 6.84 -9.94
CA ILE A 105 -7.19 7.30 -8.71
C ILE A 105 -8.25 6.28 -8.32
N ASP A 106 -8.21 5.79 -7.07
CA ASP A 106 -9.27 4.93 -6.54
C ASP A 106 -10.55 5.75 -6.31
N MET A 107 -11.53 5.55 -7.20
CA MET A 107 -12.84 6.21 -7.14
C MET A 107 -13.72 5.75 -5.98
N ASN A 108 -13.30 4.75 -5.19
CA ASN A 108 -13.94 4.42 -3.93
C ASN A 108 -13.48 5.34 -2.78
N CYS A 109 -12.47 6.19 -3.00
CA CYS A 109 -12.05 7.21 -2.04
C CYS A 109 -12.95 8.44 -2.16
N PRO A 110 -13.82 8.75 -1.17
CA PRO A 110 -14.75 9.89 -1.28
C PRO A 110 -14.00 11.23 -1.41
N ALA A 111 -12.85 11.36 -0.73
CA ALA A 111 -12.01 12.54 -0.83
C ALA A 111 -11.41 12.72 -2.23
N ALA A 112 -11.05 11.62 -2.90
CA ALA A 112 -10.52 11.69 -4.26
C ALA A 112 -11.62 12.05 -5.27
N VAL A 113 -12.80 11.45 -5.12
CA VAL A 113 -13.98 11.76 -5.94
C VAL A 113 -14.35 13.24 -5.83
N GLU A 114 -14.36 13.81 -4.62
CA GLU A 114 -14.57 15.24 -4.42
C GLU A 114 -13.50 16.10 -5.11
N MET A 115 -12.23 15.71 -5.06
CA MET A 115 -11.17 16.44 -5.76
C MET A 115 -11.39 16.44 -7.26
N VAL A 116 -11.70 15.27 -7.86
CA VAL A 116 -11.97 15.13 -9.30
C VAL A 116 -13.20 15.95 -9.72
N ASN A 117 -14.30 15.84 -8.97
CA ASN A 117 -15.54 16.56 -9.28
C ASN A 117 -15.40 18.08 -9.16
N ASN A 118 -14.54 18.56 -8.25
CA ASN A 118 -14.25 19.98 -8.11
C ASN A 118 -13.29 20.49 -9.21
N SER A 119 -12.50 19.62 -9.84
CA SER A 119 -11.64 19.99 -10.98
C SER A 119 -12.37 20.04 -12.33
N ASP A 120 -13.52 19.36 -12.47
CA ASP A 120 -14.35 19.38 -13.70
C ASP A 120 -15.33 20.57 -13.78
N GLY A 121 -15.30 21.47 -12.79
CA GLY A 121 -16.22 22.61 -12.71
C GLY A 121 -15.54 23.92 -12.30
N ARG A 122 -15.05 24.67 -13.30
CA ARG A 122 -14.49 26.04 -13.26
C ARG A 122 -13.02 26.20 -12.88
#